data_AF-A0A1I7AJJ3-F1
#
_entry.id   AF-A0A1I7AJJ3-F1
#
_cell.length_a   1.000
_cell.length_b   1.000
_cell.length_c   1.000
_cell.angle_alpha   90.00
_cell.angle_beta   90.00
_cell.angle_gamma   90.00
#
_symmetry.space_group_name_H-M   'P 1'
#
loop_
_entity.id
_entity.type
_entity.pdbx_description
1 polymer ?
#
loop_
_entity_poly.entity_id
_entity_poly.type
_entity_poly.pdbx_seq_one_letter_code
_entity_poly.pdbx_strand_id
1 'polypeptide(L)'
;MTPGRLAAVLAGLASLVPATGCTPTSATPVEVEAAPVTPETVEDLGELLLEEVPSGLPRIPDADLEPSAGAKTVDDVATYSDDPARERAVLREYGYRHGWERFWGSTTGPLTSVFLDQFDHATGAATYARDLAGNDAELYDGVLRHGPSSLPDGCSLLTVAAADPATGLSGPAAFAWCAHGVFSVAVTAVAGTEQAAGDELHDAVQAQLDRLPAA
;
A
#
# COMPACT_ATOMS: atom_id res chain seq x y z
N MET A 1 -33.28 -43.17 -20.62
CA MET A 1 -34.44 -42.95 -19.74
C MET A 1 -34.95 -41.54 -20.00
N THR A 2 -36.11 -41.41 -20.65
CA THR A 2 -36.90 -40.16 -20.65
C THR A 2 -37.82 -40.22 -19.44
N PRO A 3 -37.98 -39.11 -18.71
CA PRO A 3 -39.13 -38.23 -18.90
C PRO A 3 -38.69 -36.75 -18.82
N GLY A 4 -39.46 -35.73 -19.19
CA GLY A 4 -40.88 -35.60 -19.51
C GLY A 4 -41.25 -34.13 -19.30
N ARG A 5 -42.01 -33.59 -20.25
CA ARG A 5 -42.52 -32.20 -20.34
C ARG A 5 -43.55 -31.87 -19.24
N LEU A 6 -43.84 -30.57 -19.06
CA LEU A 6 -45.15 -29.88 -18.83
C LEU A 6 -44.87 -28.57 -18.05
N ALA A 7 -45.08 -27.32 -18.50
CA ALA A 7 -46.11 -26.62 -19.28
C ALA A 7 -47.49 -26.45 -18.57
N ALA A 8 -48.04 -25.22 -18.73
CA ALA A 8 -49.40 -24.71 -18.45
C ALA A 8 -49.63 -24.08 -17.05
N VAL A 9 -49.85 -22.77 -16.87
CA VAL A 9 -50.90 -21.82 -17.35
C VAL A 9 -52.20 -21.89 -16.52
N LEU A 10 -52.74 -20.68 -16.24
CA LEU A 10 -54.11 -20.27 -15.84
C LEU A 10 -54.18 -19.66 -14.42
N ALA A 11 -54.99 -18.66 -14.09
CA ALA A 11 -55.75 -17.60 -14.77
C ALA A 11 -56.62 -16.94 -13.67
N GLY A 12 -56.82 -15.61 -13.75
CA GLY A 12 -57.90 -14.88 -13.04
C GLY A 12 -57.68 -14.67 -11.55
N LEU A 13 -58.15 -13.61 -10.90
CA LEU A 13 -59.31 -12.75 -11.17
C LEU A 13 -59.10 -11.38 -10.51
N ALA A 14 -59.69 -10.37 -11.14
CA ALA A 14 -59.77 -9.00 -10.66
C ALA A 14 -60.58 -8.86 -9.36
N SER A 15 -60.20 -7.89 -8.53
CA SER A 15 -61.12 -7.12 -7.67
C SER A 15 -60.49 -5.76 -7.33
N LEU A 16 -61.21 -4.70 -7.68
CA LEU A 16 -60.99 -3.32 -7.26
C LEU A 16 -61.46 -3.11 -5.80
N VAL A 17 -60.86 -2.12 -5.11
CA VAL A 17 -61.47 -1.01 -4.32
C VAL A 17 -60.48 -0.55 -3.23
N PRO A 18 -60.41 0.77 -2.91
CA PRO A 18 -59.23 1.44 -2.39
C PRO A 18 -59.25 1.62 -0.88
N ALA A 19 -58.08 1.76 -0.26
CA ALA A 19 -57.96 2.34 1.07
C ALA A 19 -56.64 3.12 1.20
N THR A 20 -56.83 4.39 1.47
CA THR A 20 -55.89 5.40 1.97
C THR A 20 -54.97 4.88 3.07
N GLY A 21 -53.66 5.09 2.88
CA GLY A 21 -52.66 4.81 3.91
C GLY A 21 -51.25 5.11 3.42
N CYS A 22 -50.98 6.33 2.95
CA CYS A 22 -49.61 6.82 2.83
C CYS A 22 -49.04 7.01 4.24
N THR A 23 -48.47 5.97 4.82
CA THR A 23 -47.39 6.17 5.78
C THR A 23 -46.16 6.58 4.97
N PRO A 24 -45.64 7.80 5.12
CA PRO A 24 -44.30 8.07 4.64
C PRO A 24 -43.38 7.13 5.41
N THR A 25 -42.88 6.09 4.74
CA THR A 25 -41.62 5.49 5.14
C THR A 25 -40.63 6.63 5.06
N SER A 26 -40.30 7.21 6.21
CA SER A 26 -39.09 7.99 6.37
C SER A 26 -37.97 7.07 5.95
N ALA A 27 -37.58 7.14 4.69
CA ALA A 27 -36.31 6.63 4.25
C ALA A 27 -35.30 7.38 5.12
N THR A 28 -34.71 6.68 6.08
CA THR A 28 -33.50 7.14 6.73
C THR A 28 -32.57 7.58 5.59
N PRO A 29 -32.11 8.83 5.55
CA PRO A 29 -31.10 9.22 4.60
C PRO A 29 -29.98 8.19 4.74
N VAL A 30 -29.71 7.45 3.66
CA VAL A 30 -28.46 6.70 3.59
C VAL A 30 -27.41 7.79 3.68
N GLU A 31 -26.71 7.82 4.81
CA GLU A 31 -25.53 8.63 4.97
C GLU A 31 -24.62 8.23 3.81
N VAL A 32 -24.51 9.12 2.83
CA VAL A 32 -23.58 8.95 1.74
C VAL A 32 -22.23 9.09 2.40
N GLU A 33 -21.63 7.94 2.73
CA GLU A 33 -20.25 7.87 3.17
C GLU A 33 -19.44 8.66 2.15
N ALA A 34 -18.90 9.79 2.60
CA ALA A 34 -18.13 10.67 1.75
C ALA A 34 -17.03 9.81 1.09
N ALA A 35 -16.85 9.94 -0.22
CA ALA A 35 -15.75 9.26 -0.90
C ALA A 35 -14.46 9.52 -0.09
N PRO A 36 -13.66 8.49 0.20
CA PRO A 36 -12.49 8.66 1.04
C PRO A 36 -11.62 9.74 0.40
N VAL A 37 -11.43 10.82 1.15
CA VAL A 37 -10.74 12.01 0.68
C VAL A 37 -9.30 11.59 0.46
N THR A 38 -8.87 11.63 -0.80
CA THR A 38 -7.44 11.46 -1.12
C THR A 38 -6.68 12.57 -0.38
N PRO A 39 -5.62 12.25 0.39
CA PRO A 39 -4.86 13.23 1.15
C PRO A 39 -4.52 14.45 0.30
N GLU A 40 -4.82 15.65 0.79
CA GLU A 40 -4.54 16.88 0.07
C GLU A 40 -3.16 17.43 0.43
N THR A 41 -2.74 17.21 1.68
CA THR A 41 -1.45 17.64 2.22
C THR A 41 -0.54 16.46 2.55
N VAL A 42 0.76 16.74 2.68
CA VAL A 42 1.74 15.72 3.07
C VAL A 42 1.52 15.27 4.51
N GLU A 43 1.03 16.15 5.38
CA GLU A 43 0.65 15.82 6.75
C GLU A 43 -0.52 14.82 6.79
N ASP A 44 -1.55 15.01 5.97
CA ASP A 44 -2.65 14.06 5.84
C ASP A 44 -2.16 12.67 5.38
N LEU A 45 -1.14 12.63 4.50
CA LEU A 45 -0.52 11.37 4.09
C LEU A 45 0.16 10.67 5.27
N GLY A 46 0.81 11.43 6.15
CA GLY A 46 1.46 10.92 7.37
C GLY A 46 0.50 10.27 8.36
N GLU A 47 -0.76 10.68 8.38
CA GLU A 47 -1.82 10.09 9.23
C GLU A 47 -2.23 8.68 8.75
N LEU A 48 -2.03 8.39 7.45
CA LEU A 48 -2.33 7.08 6.87
C LEU A 48 -1.25 6.02 7.17
N LEU A 49 -0.03 6.41 7.57
CA LEU A 49 0.98 5.43 7.94
C LEU A 49 0.62 4.72 9.25
N LEU A 50 1.05 3.46 9.35
CA LEU A 50 1.04 2.68 10.59
C LEU A 50 1.57 3.50 11.77
N GLU A 51 0.95 3.36 12.94
CA GLU A 51 1.45 3.94 14.20
C GLU A 51 2.42 2.98 14.90
N GLU A 52 2.10 1.69 14.84
CA GLU A 52 2.86 0.58 15.38
C GLU A 52 2.99 -0.50 14.30
N VAL A 53 4.09 -1.26 14.35
CA VAL A 53 4.33 -2.40 13.47
C VAL A 53 3.99 -3.72 14.19
N PRO A 54 3.66 -4.79 13.46
CA PRO A 54 3.24 -6.07 14.05
C PRO A 54 4.25 -6.67 15.04
N SER A 55 5.53 -6.54 14.73
CA SER A 55 6.64 -6.95 15.61
C SER A 55 6.70 -6.21 16.96
N GLY A 56 5.96 -5.11 17.13
CA GLY A 56 6.01 -4.27 18.33
C GLY A 56 7.32 -3.51 18.51
N LEU A 57 8.12 -3.37 17.45
CA LEU A 57 9.35 -2.58 17.48
C LEU A 57 9.02 -1.11 17.83
N PRO A 58 9.83 -0.46 18.68
CA PRO A 58 9.58 0.93 19.05
C PRO A 58 9.78 1.85 17.85
N ARG A 59 8.92 2.85 17.70
CA ARG A 59 9.07 3.88 16.66
C ARG A 59 10.38 4.64 16.86
N ILE A 60 11.15 4.82 15.77
CA ILE A 60 12.30 5.71 15.73
C ILE A 60 11.79 7.13 15.45
N PRO A 61 12.15 8.15 16.24
CA PRO A 61 11.80 9.53 15.93
C PRO A 61 12.35 9.96 14.56
N ASP A 62 11.53 10.62 13.75
CA ASP A 62 11.90 10.94 12.36
C ASP A 62 13.18 11.81 12.26
N ALA A 63 13.40 12.67 13.26
CA ALA A 63 14.57 13.56 13.36
C ALA A 63 15.85 12.85 13.83
N ASP A 64 15.77 11.61 14.31
CA ASP A 64 16.93 10.82 14.76
C ASP A 64 17.54 10.01 13.59
N LEU A 65 16.96 10.11 12.39
CA LEU A 65 17.43 9.47 11.17
C LEU A 65 18.18 10.48 10.29
N GLU A 66 19.17 9.98 9.53
CA GLU A 66 19.93 10.78 8.57
C GLU A 66 19.92 10.05 7.21
N PRO A 67 19.27 10.62 6.18
CA PRO A 67 18.44 11.83 6.23
C PRO A 67 17.18 11.63 7.08
N SER A 68 16.59 12.72 7.56
CA SER A 68 15.39 12.65 8.40
C SER A 68 14.23 11.97 7.67
N ALA A 69 13.47 11.15 8.39
CA ALA A 69 12.22 10.58 7.89
C ALA A 69 11.07 11.62 7.93
N GLY A 70 9.82 11.17 7.84
CA GLY A 70 8.65 12.05 7.82
C GLY A 70 8.27 12.46 6.40
N ALA A 71 7.68 13.65 6.26
CA ALA A 71 7.24 14.23 5.00
C ALA A 71 8.39 14.33 3.96
N LYS A 72 8.10 13.97 2.71
CA LYS A 72 9.03 14.00 1.59
C LYS A 72 8.48 14.78 0.41
N THR A 73 9.23 15.78 -0.02
CA THR A 73 9.02 16.46 -1.30
C THR A 73 9.69 15.69 -2.43
N VAL A 74 9.41 16.07 -3.68
CA VAL A 74 10.13 15.56 -4.86
C VAL A 74 11.63 15.85 -4.79
N ASP A 75 12.02 16.97 -4.17
CA ASP A 75 13.43 17.32 -4.03
C ASP A 75 14.12 16.41 -3.02
N ASP A 76 13.44 16.02 -1.93
CA ASP A 76 13.97 15.11 -0.93
C ASP A 76 14.19 13.71 -1.52
N VAL A 77 13.17 13.12 -2.15
CA VAL A 77 13.27 11.79 -2.77
C VAL A 77 14.34 11.76 -3.86
N ALA A 78 14.44 12.82 -4.66
CA ALA A 78 15.45 12.88 -5.71
C ALA A 78 16.89 12.85 -5.20
N THR A 79 17.15 13.23 -3.94
CA THR A 79 18.51 13.16 -3.36
C THR A 79 18.99 11.73 -3.10
N TYR A 80 18.11 10.72 -3.16
CA TYR A 80 18.50 9.32 -3.04
C TYR A 80 19.14 8.76 -4.31
N SER A 81 19.04 9.48 -5.43
CA SER A 81 19.65 9.09 -6.70
C SER A 81 21.03 9.72 -6.87
N ASP A 82 21.93 9.00 -7.55
CA ASP A 82 23.23 9.53 -8.01
C ASP A 82 23.06 10.70 -9.01
N ASP A 83 21.91 10.80 -9.68
CA ASP A 83 21.53 11.93 -10.55
C ASP A 83 20.19 12.53 -10.11
N PRO A 84 20.19 13.43 -9.10
CA PRO A 84 18.96 14.04 -8.61
C PRO A 84 18.22 14.87 -9.66
N ALA A 85 18.92 15.41 -10.67
CA ALA A 85 18.27 16.21 -11.71
C ALA A 85 17.41 15.33 -12.60
N ARG A 86 17.95 14.17 -13.00
CA ARG A 86 17.20 13.15 -13.72
C ARG A 86 16.09 12.56 -12.87
N GLU A 87 16.35 12.25 -11.60
CA GLU A 87 15.34 11.66 -10.71
C GLU A 87 14.11 12.55 -10.54
N ARG A 88 14.30 13.86 -10.36
CA ARG A 88 13.18 14.82 -10.35
C ARG A 88 12.36 14.80 -11.63
N ALA A 89 13.01 14.64 -12.78
CA ALA A 89 12.31 14.59 -14.06
C ALA A 89 11.44 13.33 -14.14
N VAL A 90 11.99 12.18 -13.76
CA VAL A 90 11.29 10.88 -13.71
C VAL A 90 10.11 10.91 -12.73
N LEU A 91 10.32 11.40 -11.50
CA LEU A 91 9.24 11.53 -10.50
C LEU A 91 8.09 12.42 -11.00
N ARG A 92 8.38 13.51 -11.71
CA ARG A 92 7.35 14.35 -12.33
C ARG A 92 6.62 13.65 -13.47
N GLU A 93 7.30 12.81 -14.25
CA GLU A 93 6.66 11.99 -15.29
C GLU A 93 5.71 10.94 -14.69
N TYR A 94 6.04 10.38 -13.53
CA TYR A 94 5.12 9.53 -12.77
C TYR A 94 3.95 10.32 -12.14
N GLY A 95 4.04 11.65 -12.05
CA GLY A 95 3.06 12.48 -11.36
C GLY A 95 3.19 12.40 -9.84
N TYR A 96 4.41 12.25 -9.31
CA TYR A 96 4.69 12.25 -7.87
C TYR A 96 4.25 13.58 -7.23
N ARG A 97 3.51 13.50 -6.12
CA ARG A 97 3.03 14.66 -5.36
C ARG A 97 3.88 14.89 -4.13
N HIS A 98 3.86 13.93 -3.22
CA HIS A 98 4.59 13.93 -1.96
C HIS A 98 4.64 12.51 -1.40
N GLY A 99 5.51 12.28 -0.44
CA GLY A 99 5.73 10.99 0.19
C GLY A 99 5.89 11.16 1.69
N TRP A 100 5.92 10.04 2.40
CA TRP A 100 6.17 10.00 3.83
C TRP A 100 6.87 8.70 4.21
N GLU A 101 7.87 8.81 5.07
CA GLU A 101 8.64 7.67 5.57
C GLU A 101 8.50 7.54 7.08
N ARG A 102 8.40 6.30 7.58
CA ARG A 102 8.40 6.01 9.02
C ARG A 102 9.15 4.70 9.29
N PHE A 103 9.82 4.66 10.45
CA PHE A 103 10.71 3.57 10.84
C PHE A 103 10.47 3.12 12.28
N TRP A 104 10.69 1.84 12.53
CA TRP A 104 10.62 1.20 13.85
C TRP A 104 11.83 0.27 14.06
N GLY A 105 12.30 0.16 15.30
CA GLY A 105 13.40 -0.71 15.68
C GLY A 105 14.73 0.00 15.84
N SER A 106 15.78 -0.50 15.17
CA SER A 106 17.14 0.05 15.24
C SER A 106 17.83 -0.01 13.89
N THR A 107 18.55 1.05 13.52
CA THR A 107 19.38 1.12 12.31
C THR A 107 20.56 0.14 12.30
N THR A 108 20.84 -0.52 13.43
CA THR A 108 21.93 -1.51 13.56
C THR A 108 21.43 -2.92 13.90
N GLY A 109 20.11 -3.11 13.89
CA GLY A 109 19.46 -4.37 14.27
C GLY A 109 18.17 -4.58 13.50
N PRO A 110 17.18 -5.26 14.10
CA PRO A 110 15.86 -5.39 13.50
C PRO A 110 15.23 -4.03 13.21
N LEU A 111 14.65 -3.91 12.04
CA LEU A 111 14.09 -2.67 11.52
C LEU A 111 12.85 -3.01 10.69
N THR A 112 11.79 -2.23 10.86
CA THR A 112 10.69 -2.17 9.89
C THR A 112 10.58 -0.74 9.40
N SER A 113 10.41 -0.52 8.11
CA SER A 113 10.11 0.81 7.54
C SER A 113 8.93 0.73 6.60
N VAL A 114 8.16 1.82 6.56
CA VAL A 114 7.04 2.00 5.64
C VAL A 114 7.18 3.35 4.96
N PHE A 115 7.24 3.32 3.63
CA PHE A 115 7.20 4.50 2.78
C PHE A 115 5.87 4.50 2.05
N LEU A 116 5.21 5.66 2.06
CA LEU A 116 3.95 5.87 1.38
C LEU A 116 4.12 7.08 0.46
N ASP A 117 3.94 6.86 -0.83
CA ASP A 117 4.10 7.88 -1.85
C ASP A 117 2.78 8.09 -2.59
N GLN A 118 2.38 9.35 -2.75
CA GLN A 118 1.16 9.74 -3.45
C GLN A 118 1.47 10.28 -4.85
N PHE A 119 0.66 9.86 -5.82
CA PHE A 119 0.75 10.25 -7.21
C PHE A 119 -0.55 10.90 -7.69
N ASP A 120 -0.50 11.61 -8.81
CA ASP A 120 -1.70 12.13 -9.48
C ASP A 120 -2.54 11.01 -10.12
N HIS A 121 -1.90 9.90 -10.51
CA HIS A 121 -2.52 8.81 -11.24
C HIS A 121 -2.04 7.43 -10.77
N ALA A 122 -2.95 6.46 -10.75
CA ALA A 122 -2.66 5.08 -10.37
C ALA A 122 -1.57 4.43 -11.23
N THR A 123 -1.53 4.74 -12.53
CA THR A 123 -0.47 4.26 -13.43
C THR A 123 0.92 4.76 -13.02
N GLY A 124 1.01 5.98 -12.52
CA GLY A 124 2.24 6.57 -12.01
C GLY A 124 2.76 5.81 -10.79
N ALA A 125 1.89 5.65 -9.79
CA ALA A 125 2.18 4.86 -8.59
C ALA A 125 2.61 3.43 -8.92
N ALA A 126 1.90 2.76 -9.83
CA ALA A 126 2.22 1.39 -10.23
C ALA A 126 3.53 1.26 -11.01
N THR A 127 3.90 2.26 -11.80
CA THR A 127 5.17 2.28 -12.52
C THR A 127 6.31 2.52 -11.55
N TYR A 128 6.17 3.51 -10.67
CA TYR A 128 7.15 3.82 -9.63
C TYR A 128 7.44 2.60 -8.72
N ALA A 129 6.39 1.95 -8.20
CA ALA A 129 6.54 0.77 -7.35
C ALA A 129 7.28 -0.39 -8.06
N ARG A 130 7.01 -0.60 -9.36
CA ARG A 130 7.69 -1.63 -10.16
C ARG A 130 9.16 -1.30 -10.39
N ASP A 131 9.45 -0.04 -10.72
CA ASP A 131 10.81 0.40 -11.04
C ASP A 131 11.70 0.38 -9.79
N LEU A 132 11.18 0.81 -8.63
CA LEU A 132 11.86 0.64 -7.34
C LEU A 132 12.17 -0.82 -7.03
N ALA A 133 11.21 -1.71 -7.22
CA ALA A 133 11.43 -3.14 -6.98
C ALA A 133 12.55 -3.72 -7.86
N GLY A 134 12.67 -3.24 -9.11
CA GLY A 134 13.76 -3.60 -10.01
C GLY A 134 15.11 -3.04 -9.55
N ASN A 135 15.16 -1.75 -9.22
CA ASN A 135 16.37 -1.06 -8.78
C ASN A 135 16.93 -1.69 -7.49
N ASP A 136 16.07 -1.95 -6.50
CA ASP A 136 16.50 -2.52 -5.22
C ASP A 136 16.92 -3.98 -5.36
N ALA A 137 16.33 -4.73 -6.30
CA ALA A 137 16.80 -6.07 -6.62
C ALA A 137 18.22 -6.06 -7.22
N GLU A 138 18.53 -5.08 -8.06
CA GLU A 138 19.90 -4.89 -8.58
C GLU A 138 20.87 -4.46 -7.49
N LEU A 139 20.44 -3.56 -6.58
CA LEU A 139 21.28 -3.06 -5.49
C LEU A 139 21.62 -4.13 -4.45
N TYR A 140 20.62 -4.92 -4.03
CA TYR A 140 20.77 -5.87 -2.93
C TYR A 140 21.11 -7.30 -3.37
N ASP A 141 21.19 -7.57 -4.67
CA ASP A 141 21.43 -8.91 -5.26
C ASP A 141 20.49 -10.00 -4.68
N GLY A 142 19.22 -9.62 -4.50
CA GLY A 142 18.20 -10.47 -3.89
C GLY A 142 17.31 -11.21 -4.89
N VAL A 143 16.35 -11.98 -4.38
CA VAL A 143 15.37 -12.73 -5.21
C VAL A 143 14.08 -11.93 -5.36
N LEU A 144 13.93 -11.26 -6.50
CA LEU A 144 12.72 -10.50 -6.84
C LEU A 144 11.61 -11.39 -7.41
N ARG A 145 10.38 -11.20 -6.94
CA ARG A 145 9.16 -11.84 -7.44
C ARG A 145 8.07 -10.80 -7.67
N HIS A 146 7.52 -10.76 -8.88
CA HIS A 146 6.34 -9.95 -9.18
C HIS A 146 5.06 -10.75 -8.97
N GLY A 147 4.04 -10.13 -8.36
CA GLY A 147 2.75 -10.78 -8.06
C GLY A 147 2.88 -12.07 -7.22
N PRO A 148 3.62 -12.05 -6.09
CA PRO A 148 3.74 -13.25 -5.25
C PRO A 148 2.38 -13.57 -4.63
N SER A 149 2.01 -14.86 -4.56
CA SER A 149 0.72 -15.28 -3.97
C SER A 149 0.58 -14.97 -2.48
N SER A 150 1.67 -14.58 -1.83
CA SER A 150 1.71 -14.18 -0.43
C SER A 150 1.45 -12.68 -0.23
N LEU A 151 1.30 -11.87 -1.27
CA LEU A 151 0.93 -10.45 -1.15
C LEU A 151 -0.27 -10.15 -2.05
N PRO A 152 -0.97 -9.02 -1.82
CA PRO A 152 -2.04 -8.56 -2.70
C PRO A 152 -1.58 -8.35 -4.16
N ASP A 153 -2.55 -8.34 -5.06
CA ASP A 153 -2.31 -8.04 -6.47
C ASP A 153 -1.66 -6.66 -6.64
N GLY A 154 -0.69 -6.57 -7.57
CA GLY A 154 0.06 -5.33 -7.80
C GLY A 154 1.29 -5.16 -6.91
N CYS A 155 1.59 -6.12 -6.02
CA CYS A 155 2.81 -6.12 -5.23
C CYS A 155 3.99 -6.84 -5.92
N SER A 156 5.20 -6.40 -5.63
CA SER A 156 6.45 -7.13 -5.83
C SER A 156 7.09 -7.44 -4.48
N LEU A 157 7.79 -8.56 -4.37
CA LEU A 157 8.51 -9.01 -3.17
C LEU A 157 9.98 -9.29 -3.52
N LEU A 158 10.90 -8.69 -2.78
CA LEU A 158 12.32 -9.00 -2.80
C LEU A 158 12.71 -9.64 -1.47
N THR A 159 13.42 -10.76 -1.51
CA THR A 159 14.06 -11.33 -0.31
C THR A 159 15.58 -11.36 -0.44
N VAL A 160 16.24 -11.05 0.67
CA VAL A 160 17.71 -10.97 0.78
C VAL A 160 18.12 -11.84 1.96
N ALA A 161 18.61 -13.04 1.66
CA ALA A 161 18.98 -14.03 2.67
C ALA A 161 20.27 -13.66 3.43
N ALA A 162 21.20 -13.00 2.75
CA ALA A 162 22.49 -12.57 3.29
C ALA A 162 22.79 -11.15 2.83
N ALA A 163 22.73 -10.21 3.77
CA ALA A 163 23.06 -8.81 3.50
C ALA A 163 24.54 -8.64 3.16
N ASP A 164 24.83 -7.96 2.04
CA ASP A 164 26.14 -7.41 1.77
C ASP A 164 26.33 -6.15 2.62
N PRO A 165 27.34 -6.07 3.51
CA PRO A 165 27.62 -4.87 4.30
C PRO A 165 27.81 -3.60 3.47
N ALA A 166 28.22 -3.71 2.21
CA ALA A 166 28.35 -2.57 1.30
C ALA A 166 27.01 -1.90 0.96
N THR A 167 25.90 -2.63 1.10
CA THR A 167 24.54 -2.14 0.84
C THR A 167 23.88 -1.47 2.05
N GLY A 168 24.53 -1.52 3.22
CA GLY A 168 24.01 -0.91 4.46
C GLY A 168 22.95 -1.75 5.20
N LEU A 169 22.56 -2.91 4.69
CA LEU A 169 21.65 -3.82 5.40
C LEU A 169 22.33 -4.46 6.63
N SER A 170 21.67 -4.39 7.79
CA SER A 170 22.17 -4.93 9.05
C SER A 170 21.99 -6.45 9.20
N GLY A 171 21.21 -7.08 8.31
CA GLY A 171 20.92 -8.50 8.35
C GLY A 171 19.98 -8.95 7.22
N PRO A 172 19.51 -10.22 7.26
CA PRO A 172 18.49 -10.72 6.34
C PRO A 172 17.28 -9.79 6.26
N ALA A 173 16.79 -9.57 5.04
CA ALA A 173 15.75 -8.58 4.77
C ALA A 173 14.70 -9.09 3.77
N ALA A 174 13.52 -8.51 3.87
CA ALA A 174 12.46 -8.63 2.88
C ALA A 174 11.92 -7.23 2.56
N PHE A 175 11.50 -7.03 1.32
CA PHE A 175 10.96 -5.77 0.82
C PHE A 175 9.72 -6.03 0.00
N ALA A 176 8.73 -5.15 0.09
CA ALA A 176 7.55 -5.17 -0.75
C ALA A 176 7.30 -3.79 -1.34
N TRP A 177 6.92 -3.75 -2.62
CA TRP A 177 6.41 -2.55 -3.28
C TRP A 177 5.05 -2.86 -3.87
N CYS A 178 4.02 -2.16 -3.40
CA CYS A 178 2.63 -2.38 -3.76
C CYS A 178 2.02 -1.11 -4.33
N ALA A 179 1.35 -1.22 -5.47
CA ALA A 179 0.52 -0.15 -6.00
C ALA A 179 -0.91 -0.30 -5.46
N HIS A 180 -1.48 0.78 -4.91
CA HIS A 180 -2.85 0.79 -4.38
C HIS A 180 -3.54 2.10 -4.72
N GLY A 181 -4.41 2.10 -5.73
CA GLY A 181 -4.99 3.34 -6.26
C GLY A 181 -3.89 4.30 -6.69
N VAL A 182 -3.90 5.53 -6.16
CA VAL A 182 -2.88 6.56 -6.42
C VAL A 182 -1.65 6.47 -5.52
N PHE A 183 -1.53 5.42 -4.70
CA PHE A 183 -0.44 5.25 -3.75
C PHE A 183 0.55 4.18 -4.20
N SER A 184 1.84 4.43 -3.95
CA SER A 184 2.86 3.39 -3.87
C SER A 184 3.19 3.17 -2.39
N VAL A 185 3.18 1.91 -1.96
CA VAL A 185 3.55 1.49 -0.61
C VAL A 185 4.82 0.67 -0.71
N ALA A 186 5.89 1.13 -0.07
CA ALA A 186 7.11 0.35 0.12
C ALA A 186 7.23 -0.05 1.59
N VAL A 187 7.41 -1.35 1.85
CA VAL A 187 7.66 -1.87 3.20
C VAL A 187 8.98 -2.61 3.18
N THR A 188 9.81 -2.36 4.18
CA THR A 188 11.06 -3.10 4.41
C THR A 188 11.01 -3.71 5.79
N ALA A 189 11.44 -4.97 5.92
CA ALA A 189 11.67 -5.63 7.19
C ALA A 189 13.07 -6.24 7.21
N VAL A 190 13.85 -5.95 8.24
CA VAL A 190 15.17 -6.53 8.53
C VAL A 190 15.08 -7.27 9.84
N ALA A 191 15.54 -8.53 9.85
CA ALA A 191 15.45 -9.40 11.01
C ALA A 191 16.66 -10.34 11.12
N GLY A 192 16.69 -11.17 12.16
CA GLY A 192 17.76 -12.16 12.34
C GLY A 192 17.74 -13.32 11.35
N THR A 193 16.63 -13.50 10.61
CA THR A 193 16.47 -14.54 9.57
C THR A 193 15.57 -14.03 8.45
N GLU A 194 15.75 -14.54 7.24
CA GLU A 194 14.89 -14.22 6.09
C GLU A 194 13.41 -14.53 6.37
N GLN A 195 13.12 -15.64 7.05
CA GLN A 195 11.75 -16.01 7.42
C GLN A 195 11.12 -14.95 8.35
N ALA A 196 11.81 -14.56 9.42
CA ALA A 196 11.29 -13.55 10.34
C ALA A 196 11.08 -12.19 9.67
N ALA A 197 11.96 -11.82 8.72
CA ALA A 197 11.78 -10.61 7.92
C ALA A 197 10.55 -10.72 7.00
N GLY A 198 10.37 -11.88 6.35
CA GLY A 198 9.22 -12.14 5.49
C GLY A 198 7.88 -12.14 6.24
N ASP A 199 7.83 -12.72 7.44
CA ASP A 199 6.62 -12.75 8.27
C ASP A 199 6.23 -11.33 8.72
N GLU A 200 7.18 -10.54 9.23
CA GLU A 200 6.95 -9.13 9.60
C GLU A 200 6.51 -8.28 8.40
N LEU A 201 7.18 -8.44 7.26
CA LEU A 201 6.83 -7.73 6.03
C LEU A 201 5.38 -8.00 5.62
N HIS A 202 4.97 -9.27 5.62
CA HIS A 202 3.63 -9.67 5.20
C HIS A 202 2.56 -8.99 6.06
N ASP A 203 2.71 -9.08 7.39
CA ASP A 203 1.78 -8.50 8.33
C ASP A 203 1.77 -6.96 8.24
N ALA A 204 2.94 -6.34 8.06
CA ALA A 204 3.06 -4.88 7.93
C ALA A 204 2.47 -4.35 6.61
N VAL A 205 2.66 -5.06 5.49
CA VAL A 205 2.03 -4.71 4.20
C VAL A 205 0.52 -4.76 4.33
N GLN A 206 -0.03 -5.83 4.89
CA GLN A 206 -1.48 -5.96 5.05
C GLN A 206 -2.02 -4.84 5.96
N ALA A 207 -1.40 -4.64 7.13
CA ALA A 207 -1.82 -3.61 8.07
C ALA A 207 -1.72 -2.18 7.47
N GLN A 208 -0.70 -1.90 6.65
CA GLN A 208 -0.57 -0.60 6.00
C GLN A 208 -1.63 -0.40 4.91
N LEU A 209 -1.90 -1.42 4.09
CA LEU A 209 -2.92 -1.33 3.03
C LEU A 209 -4.33 -1.15 3.61
N ASP A 210 -4.63 -1.78 4.75
CA ASP A 210 -5.91 -1.63 5.47
C ASP A 210 -6.17 -0.19 5.97
N ARG A 211 -5.13 0.66 6.06
CA ARG A 211 -5.27 2.08 6.41
C ARG A 211 -5.55 2.99 5.20
N LEU A 212 -5.39 2.50 3.98
CA LEU A 212 -5.55 3.32 2.79
C LEU A 212 -7.02 3.38 2.32
N PRO A 213 -7.43 4.49 1.68
CA PRO A 213 -8.66 4.54 0.90
C PRO A 213 -8.77 3.35 -0.07
N ALA A 214 -10.00 2.90 -0.35
CA ALA A 214 -10.22 1.88 -1.37
C ALA A 214 -9.66 2.34 -2.74
N ALA A 215 -9.01 1.41 -3.45
CA ALA A 215 -8.38 1.64 -4.75
C ALA A 215 -9.39 1.71 -5.92
#